data_AF-A0A8J3XTV6-F1
#
_entry.id   AF-A0A8J3XTV6-F1
#
_cell.length_a   1.000
_cell.length_b   1.000
_cell.length_c   1.000
_cell.angle_alpha   90.00
_cell.angle_beta   90.00
_cell.angle_gamma   90.00
#
_symmetry.space_group_name_H-M   'P 1'
#
loop_
_entity.id
_entity.type
_entity.pdbx_description
1 polymer ?
#
loop_
_entity_poly.entity_id
_entity_poly.type
_entity_poly.pdbx_seq_one_letter_code
_entity_poly.pdbx_strand_id
1 'polypeptide(L)'
;MNAEERLSPDQALREIDRVDRHVRRSARGVAHLFLILGLCSMVFWPAVTLGRGVVAGLAGAGWVVLTIASCVYWARMLVRDRYVMLINGRVSVAYILTTLLAFAFVSVVLPEARGPGWIAALVAVSVLAGAPLVYAAWRIREKR
;
A
#
# COMPACT_ATOMS: atom_id res chain seq x y z
N MET A 1 2.97 -5.12 -48.05
CA MET A 1 3.36 -4.13 -47.03
C MET A 1 4.09 -4.90 -45.93
N ASN A 2 5.35 -5.27 -46.21
CA ASN A 2 6.19 -6.09 -45.34
C ASN A 2 7.49 -5.31 -45.10
N ALA A 3 7.61 -4.75 -43.91
CA ALA A 3 8.88 -4.36 -43.32
C ALA A 3 8.66 -4.48 -41.81
N GLU A 4 9.00 -5.64 -41.28
CA GLU A 4 9.38 -5.76 -39.88
C GLU A 4 10.35 -4.60 -39.60
N GLU A 5 9.94 -3.64 -38.75
CA GLU A 5 10.85 -2.68 -38.13
C GLU A 5 11.84 -3.49 -37.28
N ARG A 6 12.84 -4.08 -37.93
CA ARG A 6 13.97 -4.72 -37.29
C ARG A 6 14.82 -3.58 -36.71
N LEU A 7 14.46 -3.18 -35.50
CA LEU A 7 15.29 -2.34 -34.63
C LEU A 7 16.74 -2.82 -34.76
N SER A 8 17.66 -1.93 -35.10
CA SER A 8 19.08 -2.29 -35.10
C SER A 8 19.47 -2.78 -33.69
N PRO A 9 20.45 -3.67 -33.54
CA PRO A 9 20.87 -4.18 -32.23
C PRO A 9 21.11 -3.05 -31.19
N ASP A 10 21.66 -1.92 -31.63
CA ASP A 10 21.90 -0.74 -30.79
C ASP A 10 20.61 0.04 -30.46
N GLN A 11 19.61 0.02 -31.34
CA GLN A 11 18.29 0.59 -31.04
C GLN A 11 17.53 -0.32 -30.08
N ALA A 12 17.58 -1.64 -30.27
CA ALA A 12 16.98 -2.61 -29.35
C ALA A 12 17.59 -2.50 -27.94
N LEU A 13 18.92 -2.40 -27.82
CA LEU A 13 19.60 -2.21 -26.53
C LEU A 13 19.23 -0.88 -25.86
N ARG A 14 19.12 0.22 -26.62
CA ARG A 14 18.66 1.52 -26.09
C ARG A 14 17.21 1.50 -25.67
N GLU A 15 16.34 0.80 -26.41
CA GLU A 15 14.94 0.59 -26.05
C GLU A 15 14.83 -0.22 -24.75
N ILE A 16 15.59 -1.32 -24.62
CA ILE A 16 15.66 -2.16 -23.42
C ILE A 16 16.13 -1.34 -22.22
N ASP A 17 17.20 -0.56 -22.36
CA ASP A 17 17.76 0.24 -21.27
C ASP A 17 16.83 1.42 -20.88
N ARG A 18 16.07 1.97 -21.84
CA ARG A 18 15.02 2.96 -21.59
C ARG A 18 13.83 2.34 -20.86
N VAL A 19 13.38 1.17 -21.28
CA VAL A 19 12.29 0.42 -20.64
C VAL A 19 12.69 0.00 -19.23
N ASP A 20 13.90 -0.53 -19.05
CA ASP A 20 14.41 -0.95 -17.74
C ASP A 20 14.51 0.23 -16.77
N ARG A 21 15.02 1.39 -17.24
CA ARG A 21 15.01 2.63 -16.45
C ARG A 21 13.60 3.12 -16.10
N HIS A 22 12.62 2.96 -16.98
CA HIS A 22 11.23 3.35 -16.74
C HIS A 22 10.54 2.41 -15.73
N VAL A 23 10.76 1.10 -15.87
CA VAL A 23 10.30 0.06 -14.93
C VAL A 23 10.90 0.29 -13.54
N ARG A 24 12.22 0.53 -13.48
CA ARG A 24 12.94 0.83 -12.24
C ARG A 24 12.43 2.09 -11.55
N ARG A 25 12.04 3.16 -12.28
CA ARG A 25 11.43 4.36 -11.66
C ARG A 25 10.01 4.07 -11.15
N SER A 26 9.22 3.30 -11.90
CA SER A 26 7.84 2.96 -11.52
C SER A 26 7.78 2.13 -10.22
N ALA A 27 8.65 1.13 -10.09
CA ALA A 27 8.72 0.29 -8.89
C ALA A 27 9.07 1.07 -7.60
N ARG A 28 9.87 2.14 -7.70
CA ARG A 28 10.18 2.99 -6.53
C ARG A 28 8.95 3.71 -6.02
N GLY A 29 8.15 4.28 -6.91
CA GLY A 29 6.95 5.00 -6.51
C GLY A 29 5.94 4.09 -5.81
N VAL A 30 5.75 2.88 -6.34
CA VAL A 30 4.87 1.86 -5.72
C VAL A 30 5.36 1.43 -4.34
N ALA A 31 6.67 1.21 -4.17
CA ALA A 31 7.22 0.87 -2.85
C ALA A 31 6.99 1.99 -1.82
N HIS A 32 7.12 3.27 -2.22
CA HIS A 32 6.81 4.39 -1.33
C HIS A 32 5.32 4.46 -0.99
N LEU A 33 4.46 4.25 -1.99
CA LEU A 33 3.01 4.24 -1.77
C LEU A 33 2.60 3.16 -0.76
N PHE A 34 3.10 1.93 -0.92
CA PHE A 34 2.84 0.85 0.04
C PHE A 34 3.36 1.15 1.43
N LEU A 35 4.55 1.74 1.55
CA LEU A 35 5.09 2.13 2.85
C LEU A 35 4.22 3.18 3.54
N ILE A 36 3.82 4.23 2.80
CA ILE A 36 2.97 5.31 3.32
C ILE A 36 1.61 4.75 3.75
N LEU A 37 0.94 3.99 2.88
CA LEU A 37 -0.35 3.37 3.20
C LEU A 37 -0.25 2.43 4.41
N GLY A 38 0.80 1.62 4.48
CA GLY A 38 1.05 0.72 5.60
C GLY A 38 1.16 1.47 6.91
N LEU A 39 2.05 2.47 6.99
CA LEU A 39 2.24 3.28 8.19
C LEU A 39 0.98 4.07 8.57
N CYS A 40 0.31 4.69 7.60
CA CYS A 40 -0.95 5.39 7.85
C CYS A 40 -2.03 4.44 8.38
N SER A 41 -2.10 3.20 7.89
CA SER A 41 -3.06 2.19 8.38
C SER A 41 -2.80 1.85 9.85
N MET A 42 -1.52 1.71 10.23
CA MET A 42 -1.14 1.42 11.63
C MET A 42 -1.52 2.56 12.58
N VAL A 43 -1.47 3.81 12.13
CA VAL A 43 -1.82 5.01 12.93
C VAL A 43 -3.33 5.31 12.88
N PHE A 44 -3.98 4.99 11.77
CA PHE A 44 -5.41 5.26 11.55
C PHE A 44 -6.28 4.59 12.60
N TRP A 45 -6.06 3.29 12.86
CA TRP A 45 -6.89 2.53 13.79
C TRP A 45 -6.84 3.09 15.23
N PRO A 46 -5.68 3.33 15.86
CA PRO A 46 -5.64 3.96 17.17
C PRO A 46 -6.22 5.38 17.14
N ALA A 47 -5.96 6.17 16.09
CA ALA A 47 -6.43 7.55 16.01
C ALA A 47 -7.95 7.66 15.90
N VAL A 48 -8.61 6.78 15.13
CA VAL A 48 -10.07 6.78 15.00
C VAL A 48 -10.77 6.14 16.20
N THR A 49 -10.11 5.16 16.84
CA THR A 49 -10.71 4.42 17.96
C THR A 49 -10.48 5.10 19.31
N LEU A 50 -9.30 5.65 19.57
CA LEU A 50 -8.93 6.30 20.83
C LEU A 50 -9.04 7.83 20.76
N GLY A 51 -8.96 8.42 19.57
CA GLY A 51 -9.10 9.86 19.39
C GLY A 51 -10.51 10.33 19.76
N ARG A 52 -10.60 11.46 20.46
CA ARG A 52 -11.89 12.08 20.81
C ARG A 52 -12.16 13.26 19.87
N GLY A 53 -13.43 13.42 19.48
CA GLY A 53 -13.92 14.56 18.71
C GLY A 53 -13.13 14.80 17.43
N VAL A 54 -12.44 15.94 17.37
CA VAL A 54 -11.70 16.42 16.18
C VAL A 54 -10.63 15.44 15.71
N VAL A 55 -9.94 14.75 16.61
CA VAL A 55 -8.84 13.82 16.24
C VAL A 55 -9.37 12.64 15.42
N ALA A 56 -10.47 12.03 15.83
CA ALA A 56 -11.09 10.93 15.08
C ALA A 56 -11.63 11.41 13.72
N GLY A 57 -12.22 12.62 13.69
CA GLY A 57 -12.69 13.24 12.46
C GLY A 57 -11.56 13.51 11.45
N LEU A 58 -10.44 14.08 11.90
CA LEU A 58 -9.26 14.32 11.07
C LEU A 58 -8.62 13.01 10.59
N ALA A 59 -8.56 11.99 11.44
CA ALA A 59 -8.06 10.66 11.05
C ALA A 59 -8.92 10.04 9.94
N GLY A 60 -10.25 10.11 10.07
CA GLY A 60 -11.19 9.68 9.04
C GLY A 60 -11.02 10.44 7.72
N ALA A 61 -11.00 11.78 7.78
CA ALA A 61 -10.83 12.62 6.60
C ALA A 61 -9.48 12.38 5.90
N GLY A 62 -8.39 12.30 6.67
CA GLY A 62 -7.05 12.00 6.16
C GLY A 62 -6.99 10.63 5.48
N TRP A 63 -7.66 9.63 6.03
CA TRP A 63 -7.75 8.30 5.43
C TRP A 63 -8.50 8.30 4.09
N VAL A 64 -9.60 9.04 3.99
CA VAL A 64 -10.35 9.22 2.74
C VAL A 64 -9.47 9.89 1.67
N VAL A 65 -8.81 11.00 2.03
CA VAL A 65 -7.90 11.71 1.12
C VAL A 65 -6.78 10.80 0.64
N LEU A 66 -6.16 10.03 1.54
CA LEU A 66 -5.11 9.09 1.21
C LEU A 66 -5.59 7.99 0.26
N THR A 67 -6.80 7.47 0.49
CA THR A 67 -7.42 6.45 -0.37
C THR A 67 -7.64 6.99 -1.78
N ILE A 68 -8.22 8.20 -1.89
CA ILE A 68 -8.46 8.86 -3.19
C ILE A 68 -7.13 9.12 -3.91
N ALA A 69 -6.14 9.68 -3.21
CA ALA A 69 -4.82 9.94 -3.78
C ALA A 69 -4.15 8.66 -4.28
N SER A 70 -4.30 7.55 -3.54
CA SER A 70 -3.80 6.23 -3.92
C SER A 70 -4.50 5.71 -5.18
N CYS A 71 -5.82 5.79 -5.24
CA CYS A 71 -6.59 5.38 -6.43
C CYS A 71 -6.19 6.18 -7.67
N VAL A 72 -6.07 7.51 -7.55
CA VAL A 72 -5.62 8.40 -8.63
C VAL A 72 -4.21 8.04 -9.07
N TYR A 73 -3.32 7.77 -8.11
CA TYR A 73 -1.95 7.37 -8.40
C TYR A 73 -1.92 6.05 -9.19
N TRP A 74 -2.66 5.03 -8.76
CA TRP A 74 -2.75 3.75 -9.46
C TRP A 74 -3.33 3.89 -10.86
N ALA A 75 -4.40 4.69 -11.02
CA ALA A 75 -4.99 4.95 -12.34
C ALA A 75 -4.01 5.64 -13.30
N ARG A 76 -3.21 6.59 -12.78
CA ARG A 76 -2.20 7.31 -13.59
C ARG A 76 -0.98 6.47 -13.93
N MET A 77 -0.60 5.50 -13.07
CA MET A 77 0.64 4.76 -13.26
C MET A 77 0.60 3.67 -14.33
N LEU A 78 -0.56 3.38 -14.94
CA LEU A 78 -0.74 2.40 -16.03
C LEU A 78 0.21 1.20 -15.87
N VAL A 79 0.18 0.57 -14.69
CA VAL A 79 1.20 -0.39 -14.24
C VAL A 79 1.26 -1.58 -15.18
N ARG A 80 2.08 -1.46 -16.23
CA ARG A 80 2.37 -2.51 -17.22
C ARG A 80 3.41 -3.50 -16.74
N ASP A 81 3.96 -3.30 -15.54
CA ASP A 81 4.89 -4.23 -14.93
C ASP A 81 4.13 -5.42 -14.32
N ARG A 82 4.22 -6.56 -15.00
CA ARG A 82 3.61 -7.84 -14.61
C ARG A 82 4.03 -8.28 -13.21
N TYR A 83 5.25 -7.95 -12.78
CA TYR A 83 5.75 -8.29 -11.45
C TYR A 83 5.08 -7.46 -10.35
N VAL A 84 4.93 -6.15 -10.57
CA VAL A 84 4.21 -5.26 -9.65
C VAL A 84 2.74 -5.65 -9.57
N MET A 85 2.11 -6.01 -10.70
CA MET A 85 0.72 -6.43 -10.74
C MET A 85 0.47 -7.71 -9.91
N LEU A 86 1.39 -8.68 -9.97
CA LEU A 86 1.28 -9.95 -9.26
C LEU A 86 1.51 -9.81 -7.75
N ILE A 87 2.48 -8.96 -7.35
CA ILE A 87 2.65 -8.58 -5.94
C ILE A 87 1.42 -7.83 -5.44
N ASN A 88 0.94 -6.85 -6.21
CA ASN A 88 -0.17 -5.99 -5.81
C ASN A 88 -1.43 -6.80 -5.51
N GLY A 89 -1.75 -7.81 -6.32
CA GLY A 89 -2.90 -8.69 -6.05
C GLY A 89 -2.80 -9.41 -4.70
N ARG A 90 -1.70 -10.12 -4.43
CA ARG A 90 -1.51 -10.86 -3.17
C ARG A 90 -1.46 -9.93 -1.96
N VAL A 91 -0.76 -8.81 -2.09
CA VAL A 91 -0.60 -7.82 -1.02
C VAL A 91 -1.92 -7.12 -0.73
N SER A 92 -2.71 -6.80 -1.76
CA SER A 92 -4.03 -6.19 -1.60
C SER A 92 -4.98 -7.13 -0.87
N VAL A 93 -5.01 -8.42 -1.24
CA VAL A 93 -5.81 -9.42 -0.53
C VAL A 93 -5.38 -9.54 0.93
N ALA A 94 -4.08 -9.67 1.19
CA ALA A 94 -3.56 -9.75 2.57
C ALA A 94 -3.93 -8.49 3.37
N TYR A 95 -3.76 -7.31 2.78
CA TYR A 95 -4.11 -6.04 3.40
C TYR A 95 -5.61 -5.90 3.68
N ILE A 96 -6.47 -6.31 2.76
CA ILE A 96 -7.92 -6.31 2.96
C ILE A 96 -8.29 -7.24 4.12
N LEU A 97 -7.73 -8.45 4.16
CA LEU A 97 -8.00 -9.41 5.23
C LEU A 97 -7.55 -8.90 6.60
N THR A 98 -6.33 -8.34 6.70
CA THR A 98 -5.84 -7.79 7.98
C THR A 98 -6.61 -6.54 8.40
N THR A 99 -7.05 -5.70 7.46
CA THR A 99 -7.89 -4.54 7.72
C THR A 99 -9.28 -4.95 8.18
N LEU A 100 -9.89 -5.96 7.57
CA LEU A 100 -11.18 -6.51 8.00
C LEU A 100 -11.09 -7.14 9.39
N LEU A 101 -9.98 -7.82 9.70
CA LEU A 101 -9.72 -8.34 11.04
C LEU A 101 -9.64 -7.19 12.06
N ALA A 102 -8.93 -6.11 11.74
CA ALA A 102 -8.87 -4.93 12.60
C ALA A 102 -10.23 -4.27 12.79
N PHE A 103 -11.03 -4.16 11.73
CA PHE A 103 -12.40 -3.69 11.80
C PHE A 103 -13.26 -4.56 12.71
N ALA A 104 -13.23 -5.87 12.53
CA ALA A 104 -14.00 -6.81 13.35
C ALA A 104 -13.58 -6.74 14.83
N PHE A 105 -12.28 -6.64 15.09
CA PHE A 105 -11.77 -6.46 16.44
C PHE A 105 -12.31 -5.20 17.10
N VAL A 106 -12.23 -4.05 16.43
CA VAL A 106 -12.71 -2.77 16.97
C VAL A 106 -14.23 -2.75 17.14
N SER A 107 -14.97 -3.30 16.18
CA SER A 107 -16.44 -3.20 16.16
C SER A 107 -17.15 -4.25 17.02
N VAL A 108 -16.54 -5.40 17.27
CA VAL A 108 -17.20 -6.55 17.92
C VAL A 108 -16.51 -6.97 19.20
N VAL A 109 -15.18 -6.86 19.27
CA VAL A 109 -14.39 -7.44 20.37
C VAL A 109 -13.98 -6.39 21.40
N LEU A 110 -13.65 -5.17 20.96
CA LEU A 110 -13.10 -4.13 21.82
C LEU A 110 -14.17 -3.60 22.80
N PRO A 111 -14.02 -3.80 24.12
CA PRO A 111 -14.99 -3.33 25.09
C PRO A 111 -14.99 -1.81 25.24
N GLU A 112 -16.11 -1.25 25.70
CA GLU A 112 -16.24 0.19 25.99
C GLU A 112 -15.33 0.63 27.15
N ALA A 113 -15.26 -0.18 28.21
CA ALA A 113 -14.33 0.02 29.32
C ALA A 113 -12.94 -0.52 28.95
N ARG A 114 -12.05 0.38 28.50
CA ARG A 114 -10.74 0.02 27.96
C ARG A 114 -9.64 0.06 29.02
N GLY A 115 -9.18 -1.11 29.44
CA GLY A 115 -7.96 -1.24 30.22
C GLY A 115 -6.68 -1.23 29.34
N PRO A 116 -5.49 -1.12 29.95
CA PRO A 116 -4.21 -1.07 29.23
C PRO A 116 -3.98 -2.27 28.28
N GLY A 117 -4.42 -3.47 28.67
CA GLY A 117 -4.30 -4.67 27.83
C GLY A 117 -5.08 -4.57 26.51
N TRP A 118 -6.25 -3.94 26.52
CA TRP A 118 -7.06 -3.72 25.32
C TRP A 118 -6.45 -2.67 24.39
N ILE A 119 -5.78 -1.66 24.95
CA ILE A 119 -5.03 -0.67 24.18
C ILE A 119 -3.84 -1.33 23.48
N ALA A 120 -3.10 -2.18 24.20
CA ALA A 120 -1.99 -2.94 23.62
C ALA A 120 -2.47 -3.87 22.49
N ALA A 121 -3.58 -4.58 22.69
CA ALA A 121 -4.19 -5.42 21.66
C ALA A 121 -4.60 -4.61 20.43
N LEU A 122 -5.22 -3.44 20.62
CA LEU A 122 -5.56 -2.53 19.53
C LEU A 122 -4.32 -2.11 18.73
N VAL A 123 -3.24 -1.71 19.41
CA VAL A 123 -1.97 -1.35 18.75
C VAL A 123 -1.42 -2.52 17.95
N ALA A 124 -1.40 -3.72 18.54
CA ALA A 124 -0.91 -4.93 17.86
C ALA A 124 -1.73 -5.23 16.58
N VAL A 125 -3.06 -5.19 16.67
CA VAL A 125 -3.96 -5.40 15.52
C VAL A 125 -3.78 -4.31 14.46
N SER A 126 -3.53 -3.07 14.87
CA SER A 126 -3.26 -1.95 13.96
C SER A 126 -1.95 -2.14 13.20
N VAL A 127 -0.90 -2.62 13.89
CA VAL A 127 0.37 -2.99 13.25
C VAL A 127 0.15 -4.13 12.25
N LEU A 128 -0.62 -5.16 12.61
CA LEU A 128 -0.96 -6.26 11.71
C LEU A 128 -1.75 -5.78 10.47
N ALA A 129 -2.62 -4.79 10.61
CA ALA A 129 -3.35 -4.20 9.49
C ALA A 129 -2.40 -3.61 8.43
N GLY A 130 -1.40 -2.83 8.85
CA GLY A 130 -0.44 -2.19 7.95
C GLY A 130 0.73 -3.08 7.50
N ALA A 131 1.02 -4.17 8.22
CA ALA A 131 2.22 -4.99 8.01
C ALA A 131 2.35 -5.57 6.58
N PRO A 132 1.29 -6.08 5.91
CA PRO A 132 1.42 -6.59 4.54
C PRO A 132 1.95 -5.55 3.56
N LEU A 133 1.55 -4.28 3.71
CA LEU A 133 1.98 -3.18 2.84
C LEU A 133 3.43 -2.78 3.12
N VAL A 134 3.83 -2.71 4.39
CA VAL A 134 5.23 -2.43 4.77
C VAL A 134 6.15 -3.55 4.28
N TYR A 135 5.75 -4.81 4.45
CA TYR A 135 6.48 -5.95 3.93
C TYR A 135 6.62 -5.92 2.40
N ALA A 136 5.54 -5.59 1.69
CA ALA A 136 5.57 -5.42 0.24
C ALA A 136 6.54 -4.32 -0.21
N ALA A 137 6.50 -3.16 0.47
CA ALA A 137 7.41 -2.06 0.21
C ALA A 137 8.87 -2.47 0.40
N TRP A 138 9.17 -3.17 1.50
CA TRP A 138 10.52 -3.69 1.78
C TRP A 138 10.99 -4.67 0.71
N ARG A 139 10.14 -5.64 0.34
CA ARG A 139 10.48 -6.65 -0.67
C ARG A 139 10.69 -6.08 -2.07
N ILE A 140 9.96 -5.02 -2.45
CA ILE A 140 10.17 -4.31 -3.71
C ILE A 140 11.49 -3.53 -3.68
N ARG A 141 11.90 -3.00 -2.53
CA ARG A 141 13.18 -2.31 -2.35
C ARG A 141 14.38 -3.25 -2.35
N GLU A 142 14.25 -4.45 -1.79
CA GLU A 142 15.32 -5.45 -1.69
C GLU A 142 15.66 -6.11 -3.03
N LYS A 143 14.66 -6.38 -3.88
CA LYS A 143 14.87 -7.02 -5.20
C LYS A 143 15.44 -6.09 -6.28
N ARG A 144 16.06 -4.99 -5.90
CA ARG A 144 16.41 -3.88 -6.78
C ARG A 144 17.91 -3.68 -6.86
#